data_AF-C7AI37-F1
#
_entry.id   AF-C7AI37-F1
#
_cell.length_a   1.000
_cell.length_b   1.000
_cell.length_c   1.000
_cell.angle_alpha   90.00
_cell.angle_beta   90.00
_cell.angle_gamma   90.00
#
_symmetry.space_group_name_H-M   'P 1'
#
loop_
_entity.id
_entity.type
_entity.pdbx_description
1 polymer ?
#
loop_
_entity_poly.entity_id
_entity_poly.type
_entity_poly.pdbx_seq_one_letter_code
_entity_poly.pdbx_strand_id
1 'polypeptide(L)'
;LSKTTFEIFKEDGKTLVSKKVTLKDKSSTEEKFNEKGEISEKTIVRANGTRLEYTDIKSDGSGKAKEVLKDFTLEGTLAADGKTTLKVTEGTVTL
;
A
#
# COMPACT_ATOMS: atom_id res chain seq x y z
N LEU A 1 -21.52 6.47 11.97
CA LEU A 1 -20.07 6.63 11.76
C LEU A 1 -19.68 5.85 10.50
N SER A 2 -19.22 6.50 9.43
CA SER A 2 -18.96 5.86 8.12
C SER A 2 -17.47 5.68 7.77
N LYS A 3 -16.58 6.29 8.56
CA LYS A 3 -15.14 6.31 8.36
C LYS A 3 -14.45 6.60 9.69
N THR A 4 -13.30 5.98 9.93
CA THR A 4 -12.36 6.37 10.98
C THR A 4 -11.00 6.68 10.36
N THR A 5 -10.30 7.65 10.95
CA THR A 5 -8.93 8.01 10.59
C THR A 5 -8.11 7.99 11.88
N PHE A 6 -6.97 7.30 11.86
CA PHE A 6 -6.00 7.27 12.94
C PHE A 6 -4.66 7.73 12.39
N GLU A 7 -4.09 8.80 12.96
CA GLU A 7 -2.86 9.43 12.50
C GLU A 7 -1.84 9.49 13.64
N ILE A 8 -0.59 9.20 13.33
CA ILE A 8 0.54 9.34 14.24
C ILE A 8 1.46 10.41 13.67
N PHE A 9 1.81 11.39 14.49
CA PHE A 9 2.73 12.47 14.14
C PHE A 9 4.04 12.33 14.91
N LYS A 10 5.09 12.97 14.42
CA LYS A 10 6.30 13.26 15.20
C LYS A 10 5.95 14.21 16.35
N GLU A 11 6.92 14.44 17.25
CA GLU A 11 6.76 15.34 18.40
C GLU A 11 6.40 16.78 17.98
N ASP A 12 6.79 17.20 16.77
CA ASP A 12 6.41 18.50 16.20
C ASP A 12 4.90 18.67 15.94
N GLY A 13 4.12 17.59 16.01
CA GLY A 13 2.67 17.58 15.77
C GLY A 13 2.27 17.88 14.32
N LYS A 14 3.22 17.92 13.39
CA LYS A 14 3.01 18.31 11.98
C LYS A 14 3.44 17.21 11.01
N THR A 15 4.57 16.57 11.28
CA THR A 15 5.14 15.57 10.39
C THR A 15 4.45 14.23 10.63
N LEU A 16 3.71 13.73 9.63
CA LEU A 16 3.08 12.42 9.70
C LEU A 16 4.14 11.32 9.75
N VAL A 17 3.89 10.32 10.61
CA VAL A 17 4.64 9.05 10.68
C VAL A 17 3.83 7.94 10.03
N SER A 18 2.54 7.88 10.36
CA SER A 18 1.62 6.93 9.75
C SER A 18 0.19 7.43 9.76
N LYS A 19 -0.62 6.89 8.85
CA LYS A 19 -2.04 7.16 8.73
C LYS A 19 -2.79 5.89 8.38
N LYS A 20 -3.84 5.58 9.14
CA LYS A 20 -4.75 4.49 8.86
C LYS A 20 -6.17 5.00 8.70
N VAL A 21 -6.77 4.70 7.56
CA VAL A 21 -8.16 5.02 7.24
C VAL A 21 -8.94 3.72 7.15
N THR A 22 -10.04 3.59 7.90
CA THR A 22 -10.96 2.44 7.81
C THR A 22 -12.34 2.93 7.38
N LEU A 23 -12.95 2.24 6.41
CA LEU A 23 -14.25 2.60 5.84
C LEU A 23 -15.37 1.73 6.43
N LYS A 24 -16.63 2.11 6.14
CA LYS A 24 -17.83 1.39 6.61
C LYS A 24 -17.90 -0.09 6.19
N ASP A 25 -17.28 -0.43 5.07
CA ASP A 25 -17.24 -1.79 4.51
C ASP A 25 -16.10 -2.63 5.14
N LYS A 26 -15.41 -2.07 6.14
CA LYS A 26 -14.26 -2.66 6.86
C LYS A 26 -12.99 -2.76 6.02
N SER A 27 -12.97 -2.23 4.79
CA SER A 27 -11.72 -2.03 4.08
C SER A 27 -10.88 -0.93 4.75
N SER A 28 -9.56 -1.01 4.60
CA SER A 28 -8.65 -0.02 5.17
C SER A 28 -7.45 0.28 4.29
N THR A 29 -6.94 1.49 4.41
CA THR A 29 -5.65 1.89 3.84
C THR A 29 -4.75 2.38 4.97
N GLU A 30 -3.53 1.87 5.01
CA GLU A 30 -2.49 2.25 5.95
C GLU A 30 -1.27 2.76 5.18
N GLU A 31 -0.81 3.96 5.50
CA GLU A 31 0.32 4.64 4.87
C GLU A 31 1.38 4.94 5.93
N LYS A 32 2.65 4.71 5.60
CA LYS A 32 3.79 5.19 6.37
C LYS A 32 4.54 6.25 5.59
N PHE A 33 5.12 7.21 6.29
CA PHE A 33 5.78 8.35 5.70
C PHE A 33 7.26 8.38 6.11
N ASN A 34 8.12 8.78 5.17
CA ASN A 34 9.54 9.01 5.43
C ASN A 34 9.76 10.37 6.12
N GLU A 35 11.02 10.71 6.42
CA GLU A 35 11.37 11.97 7.11
C GLU A 35 11.02 13.23 6.31
N LYS A 36 10.83 13.12 4.99
CA LYS A 36 10.38 14.21 4.10
C LYS A 36 8.86 14.32 4.04
N GLY A 37 8.13 13.44 4.71
CA GLY A 37 6.67 13.36 4.65
C GLY A 37 6.14 12.69 3.37
N GLU A 38 6.98 12.01 2.61
CA GLU A 38 6.58 11.24 1.42
C GLU A 38 6.17 9.83 1.82
N ILE A 39 5.22 9.23 1.11
CA ILE A 39 4.78 7.85 1.39
C ILE A 39 5.93 6.89 1.07
N SER A 40 6.32 6.07 2.05
CA SER A 40 7.34 5.03 1.88
C SER A 40 6.74 3.63 1.76
N GLU A 41 5.60 3.40 2.42
CA GLU A 41 4.85 2.14 2.37
C GLU A 41 3.35 2.42 2.35
N LYS A 42 2.60 1.57 1.64
CA LYS A 42 1.14 1.61 1.60
C LYS A 42 0.57 0.20 1.62
N THR A 43 -0.31 -0.08 2.57
CA THR A 43 -1.07 -1.34 2.64
C THR A 43 -2.55 -1.06 2.47
N ILE A 44 -3.19 -1.75 1.53
CA ILE A 44 -4.63 -1.72 1.31
C ILE A 44 -5.17 -3.09 1.70
N VAL A 45 -6.08 -3.14 2.67
CA VAL A 45 -6.83 -4.33 3.05
C VAL A 45 -8.24 -4.19 2.50
N ARG A 46 -8.64 -5.08 1.61
CA ARG A 46 -10.00 -5.09 1.05
C ARG A 46 -10.97 -5.71 2.06
N ALA A 47 -12.27 -5.45 1.88
CA ALA A 47 -13.32 -6.02 2.75
C ALA A 47 -13.32 -7.56 2.79
N ASN A 48 -12.80 -8.22 1.75
CA ASN A 48 -12.66 -9.68 1.70
C ASN A 48 -11.34 -10.20 2.33
N GLY A 49 -10.53 -9.34 2.94
CA GLY A 49 -9.28 -9.70 3.61
C GLY A 49 -8.04 -9.80 2.71
N THR A 50 -8.20 -9.75 1.38
CA THR A 50 -7.05 -9.68 0.47
C THR A 50 -6.32 -8.34 0.59
N ARG A 51 -5.02 -8.32 0.28
CA ARG A 51 -4.18 -7.15 0.50
C ARG A 51 -3.38 -6.76 -0.73
N LEU A 52 -3.23 -5.45 -0.95
CA LEU A 52 -2.18 -4.89 -1.77
C LEU A 52 -1.15 -4.22 -0.85
N GLU A 53 0.09 -4.66 -0.94
CA GLU A 53 1.22 -4.19 -0.15
C GLU A 53 2.23 -3.54 -1.10
N TYR A 54 2.44 -2.23 -0.91
CA TYR A 54 3.43 -1.45 -1.63
C TYR A 54 4.54 -1.04 -0.68
N THR A 55 5.77 -1.38 -1.05
CA THR A 55 6.97 -1.09 -0.25
C THR A 55 8.03 -0.43 -1.12
N ASP A 56 9.04 0.16 -0.47
CA ASP A 56 10.13 0.86 -1.14
C ASP A 56 9.60 1.93 -2.12
N ILE A 57 8.51 2.62 -1.75
CA ILE A 57 7.94 3.69 -2.57
C ILE A 57 8.93 4.84 -2.60
N LYS A 58 9.32 5.23 -3.81
CA LYS A 58 10.25 6.33 -4.08
C LYS A 58 9.47 7.64 -4.24
N SER A 59 10.20 8.75 -4.26
CA SER A 59 9.60 10.09 -4.42
C SER A 59 8.86 10.29 -5.75
N ASP A 60 9.14 9.47 -6.78
CA ASP A 60 8.40 9.47 -8.05
C ASP A 60 7.11 8.62 -8.01
N GLY A 61 6.80 7.99 -6.87
CA GLY A 61 5.64 7.11 -6.69
C GLY A 61 5.86 5.66 -7.14
N SER A 62 7.00 5.33 -7.75
CA SER A 62 7.32 3.95 -8.12
C SER A 62 7.76 3.13 -6.91
N GLY A 63 7.57 1.81 -6.96
CA GLY A 63 7.93 0.93 -5.84
C GLY A 63 7.75 -0.55 -6.16
N LYS A 64 7.88 -1.39 -5.14
CA LYS A 64 7.53 -2.81 -5.22
C LYS A 64 6.05 -2.98 -4.91
N ALA A 65 5.45 -3.98 -5.52
CA ALA A 65 4.06 -4.35 -5.27
C ALA A 65 3.92 -5.83 -4.96
N LYS A 66 3.03 -6.14 -4.04
CA LYS A 66 2.66 -7.49 -3.65
C LYS A 66 1.15 -7.56 -3.44
N GLU A 67 0.50 -8.54 -4.04
CA GLU A 67 -0.91 -8.84 -3.77
C GLU A 67 -1.04 -10.16 -3.02
N VAL A 68 -1.50 -10.08 -1.77
CA VAL A 68 -1.74 -11.24 -0.91
C VAL A 68 -3.19 -11.67 -1.05
N LEU A 69 -3.39 -12.81 -1.70
CA LEU A 69 -4.68 -13.46 -1.87
C LEU A 69 -4.86 -14.54 -0.79
N LYS A 70 -5.95 -15.29 -0.84
CA LYS A 70 -6.27 -16.29 0.20
C LYS A 70 -5.21 -17.39 0.30
N ASP A 71 -4.78 -17.92 -0.84
CA ASP A 71 -3.95 -19.13 -0.90
C ASP A 71 -2.59 -18.91 -1.55
N PHE A 72 -2.36 -17.74 -2.17
CA PHE A 72 -1.11 -17.41 -2.83
C PHE A 72 -0.85 -15.91 -2.83
N THR A 73 0.35 -15.53 -3.25
CA THR A 73 0.80 -14.15 -3.35
C THR A 73 1.32 -13.89 -4.76
N LEU A 74 1.00 -12.73 -5.31
CA LEU A 74 1.55 -12.24 -6.56
C LEU A 74 2.53 -11.10 -6.25
N GLU A 75 3.65 -11.06 -6.98
CA GLU A 75 4.66 -10.00 -6.82
C GLU A 75 4.82 -9.23 -8.12
N GLY A 76 5.30 -7.99 -8.01
CA GLY A 76 5.53 -7.13 -9.15
C GLY A 76 5.94 -5.71 -8.75
N THR A 77 5.52 -4.73 -9.54
CA THR A 77 5.96 -3.34 -9.40
C THR A 77 4.79 -2.36 -9.43
N LEU A 78 4.98 -1.24 -8.72
CA LEU A 78 4.17 -0.04 -8.83
C LEU A 78 4.93 0.96 -9.71
N ALA A 79 4.31 1.42 -10.78
CA ALA A 79 4.86 2.46 -11.65
C ALA A 79 4.49 3.87 -11.12
N ALA A 80 5.25 4.88 -11.56
CA ALA A 80 5.06 6.28 -11.17
C ALA A 80 3.67 6.84 -11.55
N ASP A 81 3.03 6.29 -12.59
CA ASP A 81 1.66 6.63 -13.00
C ASP A 81 0.59 5.96 -12.12
N GLY A 82 0.99 5.22 -11.09
CA GLY A 82 0.13 4.47 -10.19
C GLY A 82 -0.28 3.09 -10.71
N LYS A 83 0.13 2.69 -11.92
CA LYS A 83 -0.18 1.37 -12.45
C LYS A 83 0.60 0.30 -11.69
N THR A 84 -0.13 -0.67 -11.13
CA THR A 84 0.46 -1.87 -10.54
C THR A 84 0.48 -2.99 -11.56
N THR A 85 1.64 -3.61 -11.76
CA THR A 85 1.80 -4.79 -12.62
C THR A 85 2.31 -5.93 -11.77
N LEU A 86 1.51 -6.99 -11.67
CA LEU A 86 1.86 -8.24 -11.00
C LEU A 86 2.15 -9.27 -12.08
N LYS A 87 3.14 -10.13 -11.86
CA LYS A 87 3.64 -11.03 -12.89
C LYS A 87 3.71 -12.46 -12.40
N VAL A 88 3.27 -13.40 -13.25
CA VAL A 88 3.55 -14.84 -13.09
C VAL A 88 4.27 -15.33 -14.34
N THR A 89 5.34 -16.10 -14.18
CA THR A 89 6.10 -16.67 -15.30
C THR A 89 6.19 -18.17 -15.17
N GLU A 90 5.85 -18.86 -16.25
CA GLU A 90 5.97 -20.32 -16.37
C GLU A 90 6.55 -20.62 -17.76
N GLY A 91 7.78 -21.13 -17.80
CA GLY A 91 8.52 -21.31 -19.05
C GLY A 91 8.64 -20.00 -19.86
N THR A 92 8.09 -20.00 -21.08
CA THR A 92 8.09 -18.82 -21.98
C THR A 92 6.85 -17.94 -21.82
N VAL A 93 5.88 -18.35 -20.99
CA VAL A 93 4.62 -17.63 -20.81
C VAL A 93 4.73 -16.66 -19.64
N THR A 94 4.23 -15.44 -19.84
CA THR A 94 4.06 -14.44 -18.79
C THR A 94 2.59 -14.03 -18.75
N LEU A 95 2.00 -14.10 -17.56
CA LEU A 95 0.73 -13.47 -17.22
C LEU A 95 1.00 -12.15 -16.47
#